data_AF-K2I715-F1
#
_entry.id   AF-K2I715-F1
#
_cell.length_a   1.000
_cell.length_b   1.000
_cell.length_c   1.000
_cell.angle_alpha   90.00
_cell.angle_beta   90.00
_cell.angle_gamma   90.00
#
_symmetry.space_group_name_H-M   'P 1'
#
loop_
_entity.id
_entity.type
_entity.pdbx_description
1 polymer ?
#
loop_
_entity_poly.entity_id
_entity_poly.type
_entity_poly.pdbx_seq_one_letter_code
_entity_poly.pdbx_strand_id
1 'polypeptide(L)'
;MTLAAGLEARSSHPLARAILARAEADGIKVSAAEDTRTVPGRGLEGRTDGRSIWLGSDRFAEEKGFGDAIPKDLRDRIEGAGSTLVAVGDDTGVTGILELRDRIRPDAKGIVAQLHAQGVKTIVMLTGDNERTARAVAAEVGIDEVRAELLPEAK
;
A
#
# COMPACT_ATOMS: atom_id res chain seq x y z
N MET A 1 7.93 5.72 -10.97
CA MET A 1 7.81 6.65 -9.83
C MET A 1 7.28 8.02 -10.25
N THR A 2 7.88 8.71 -11.23
CA THR A 2 7.42 10.05 -11.68
C THR A 2 5.94 10.13 -12.04
N LEU A 3 5.43 9.17 -12.82
CA LEU A 3 4.01 9.12 -13.22
C LEU A 3 3.07 8.96 -12.01
N ALA A 4 3.41 8.03 -11.11
CA ALA A 4 2.65 7.75 -9.90
C ALA A 4 2.61 8.98 -8.98
N ALA A 5 3.77 9.60 -8.74
CA ALA A 5 3.87 10.80 -7.93
C ALA A 5 3.13 11.99 -8.57
N GLY A 6 3.17 12.12 -9.89
CA GLY A 6 2.43 13.16 -10.62
C GLY A 6 0.92 13.01 -10.49
N LEU A 7 0.39 11.79 -10.61
CA LEU A 7 -1.03 11.49 -10.38
C LEU A 7 -1.47 11.77 -8.95
N GLU A 8 -0.61 11.47 -7.97
CA GLU A 8 -0.91 11.63 -6.55
C GLU A 8 -0.56 13.03 -5.99
N ALA A 9 0.06 13.91 -6.79
CA ALA A 9 0.57 15.21 -6.33
C ALA A 9 -0.46 16.13 -5.68
N ARG A 10 -1.75 15.92 -5.96
CA ARG A 10 -2.88 16.72 -5.44
C ARG A 10 -3.77 15.93 -4.47
N SER A 11 -3.43 14.68 -4.19
CA SER A 11 -4.19 13.78 -3.31
C SER A 11 -3.66 13.85 -1.89
N SER A 12 -4.57 13.83 -0.91
CA SER A 12 -4.21 13.87 0.53
C SER A 12 -4.34 12.52 1.23
N HIS A 13 -4.70 11.46 0.51
CA HIS A 13 -4.91 10.14 1.10
C HIS A 13 -3.57 9.48 1.50
N PRO A 14 -3.58 8.51 2.44
CA PRO A 14 -2.36 7.89 2.95
C PRO A 14 -1.42 7.33 1.86
N LEU A 15 -2.00 6.73 0.81
CA LEU A 15 -1.25 6.18 -0.32
C LEU A 15 -0.46 7.26 -1.08
N ALA A 16 -1.11 8.39 -1.37
CA ALA A 16 -0.49 9.55 -2.00
C ALA A 16 0.73 10.03 -1.21
N ARG A 17 0.56 10.15 0.12
CA ARG A 17 1.64 10.59 1.02
C ARG A 17 2.82 9.63 1.00
N ALA A 18 2.57 8.32 0.95
CA ALA A 18 3.62 7.31 0.87
C ALA A 18 4.40 7.41 -0.46
N ILE A 19 3.69 7.56 -1.59
CA ILE A 19 4.31 7.70 -2.92
C ILE A 19 5.12 8.99 -3.03
N LEU A 20 4.56 10.12 -2.58
CA LEU A 20 5.24 11.42 -2.61
C LEU A 20 6.47 11.44 -1.70
N ALA A 21 6.37 10.90 -0.48
CA ALA A 21 7.52 10.80 0.42
C ALA A 21 8.64 9.94 -0.17
N ARG A 22 8.30 8.85 -0.87
CA ARG A 22 9.29 8.03 -1.57
C ARG A 22 9.91 8.78 -2.76
N ALA A 23 9.12 9.48 -3.56
CA ALA A 23 9.63 10.28 -4.67
C ALA A 23 10.59 11.38 -4.20
N GLU A 24 10.28 12.04 -3.07
CA GLU A 24 11.15 13.02 -2.43
C GLU A 24 12.46 12.39 -1.95
N ALA A 25 12.39 11.23 -1.27
CA ALA A 25 13.58 10.50 -0.83
C ALA A 25 14.48 10.05 -1.99
N ASP A 26 13.88 9.74 -3.14
CA ASP A 26 14.59 9.38 -4.37
C ASP A 26 15.09 10.62 -5.15
N GLY A 27 14.86 11.85 -4.66
CA GLY A 27 15.29 13.10 -5.29
C GLY A 27 14.52 13.46 -6.58
N ILE A 28 13.33 12.88 -6.76
CA ILE A 28 12.52 13.06 -7.97
C ILE A 28 11.73 14.36 -7.87
N LYS A 29 11.93 15.26 -8.83
CA LYS A 29 11.06 16.44 -8.99
C LYS A 29 9.70 15.99 -9.50
N VAL A 30 8.66 16.22 -8.69
CA VAL A 30 7.28 15.84 -9.01
C VAL A 30 6.59 16.97 -9.77
N SER A 31 6.14 16.68 -10.98
CA SER A 31 5.21 17.54 -11.74
C SER A 31 3.81 16.96 -11.62
N ALA A 32 2.86 17.76 -11.14
CA ALA A 32 1.47 17.31 -11.00
C ALA A 32 0.87 16.98 -12.38
N ALA A 33 0.17 15.84 -12.46
CA ALA A 33 -0.59 15.48 -13.65
C ALA A 33 -1.78 16.44 -13.86
N GLU A 34 -2.20 16.55 -15.11
CA GLU A 34 -3.38 17.30 -15.55
C GLU A 34 -4.62 16.41 -15.52
N ASP A 35 -5.80 17.02 -15.44
CA ASP A 35 -7.11 16.35 -15.50
C ASP A 35 -7.25 15.11 -14.59
N THR A 36 -6.58 15.14 -13.43
CA THR A 36 -6.56 14.02 -12.51
C THR A 36 -7.95 13.75 -11.95
N ARG A 37 -8.41 12.50 -12.05
CA ARG A 37 -9.69 12.05 -11.47
C ARG A 37 -9.53 10.75 -10.72
N THR A 38 -10.23 10.64 -9.59
CA THR A 38 -10.37 9.39 -8.85
C THR A 38 -11.40 8.51 -9.52
N VAL A 39 -11.06 7.24 -9.70
CA VAL A 39 -11.97 6.17 -10.13
C VAL A 39 -12.24 5.28 -8.91
N PRO A 40 -13.42 5.41 -8.26
CA PRO A 40 -13.70 4.75 -6.99
C PRO A 40 -13.47 3.23 -7.03
N GLY A 41 -12.76 2.72 -6.02
CA GLY A 41 -12.41 1.29 -5.91
C GLY A 41 -11.36 0.80 -6.92
N ARG A 42 -10.81 1.69 -7.75
CA ARG A 42 -9.86 1.34 -8.83
C ARG A 42 -8.55 2.09 -8.72
N GLY A 43 -8.59 3.42 -8.64
CA GLY A 43 -7.38 4.24 -8.58
C GLY A 43 -7.58 5.65 -9.09
N LEU A 44 -6.58 6.18 -9.82
CA LEU A 44 -6.58 7.48 -10.44
C LEU A 44 -6.25 7.39 -11.93
N GLU A 45 -6.77 8.35 -12.68
CA GLU A 45 -6.39 8.64 -14.06
C GLU A 45 -6.04 10.11 -14.19
N GLY A 46 -5.25 10.46 -15.21
CA GLY A 46 -4.89 11.82 -15.52
C GLY A 46 -4.04 11.90 -16.77
N ARG A 47 -3.35 13.02 -16.96
CA ARG A 47 -2.50 13.26 -18.12
C ARG A 47 -1.14 13.84 -17.74
N THR A 48 -0.11 13.47 -18.50
CA THR A 48 1.21 14.09 -18.42
C THR A 48 1.78 14.22 -19.83
N ASP A 49 2.30 15.41 -20.16
CA ASP A 49 2.81 15.71 -21.51
C ASP A 49 1.84 15.31 -22.63
N GLY A 50 0.54 15.55 -22.42
CA GLY A 50 -0.52 15.18 -23.36
C GLY A 50 -0.88 13.68 -23.43
N ARG A 51 -0.20 12.79 -22.70
CA ARG A 51 -0.48 11.34 -22.67
C ARG A 51 -1.38 10.96 -21.50
N SER A 52 -2.32 10.04 -21.74
CA SER A 52 -3.15 9.45 -20.67
C SER A 52 -2.29 8.56 -19.79
N ILE A 53 -2.41 8.73 -18.48
CA ILE A 53 -1.75 7.89 -17.49
C ILE A 53 -2.73 7.46 -16.42
N TRP A 54 -2.46 6.32 -15.81
CA TRP A 54 -3.30 5.74 -14.77
C TRP A 54 -2.46 5.09 -13.68
N LEU A 55 -3.01 5.05 -12.48
CA LEU A 55 -2.45 4.41 -11.30
C LEU A 55 -3.57 3.71 -10.55
N GLY A 56 -3.40 2.45 -10.16
CA GLY A 56 -4.45 1.78 -9.38
C GLY A 56 -4.20 0.31 -9.09
N SER A 57 -5.25 -0.36 -8.66
CA SER A 57 -5.22 -1.77 -8.25
C SER A 57 -4.92 -2.72 -9.41
N ASP A 58 -4.59 -3.96 -9.07
CA ASP A 58 -4.44 -5.04 -10.05
C ASP A 58 -5.69 -5.21 -10.95
N ARG A 59 -6.87 -5.19 -10.33
CA ARG A 59 -8.16 -5.18 -11.05
C ARG A 59 -8.26 -4.02 -12.04
N PHE A 60 -7.74 -2.85 -11.70
CA PHE A 60 -7.79 -1.71 -12.63
C PHE A 60 -6.88 -1.93 -13.84
N ALA A 61 -5.71 -2.56 -13.65
CA ALA A 61 -4.85 -2.99 -14.76
C ALA A 61 -5.55 -4.01 -15.66
N GLU A 62 -6.29 -4.96 -15.09
CA GLU A 62 -7.11 -5.93 -15.84
C GLU A 62 -8.21 -5.24 -16.65
N GLU A 63 -8.96 -4.32 -16.05
CA GLU A 63 -10.00 -3.54 -16.74
C GLU A 63 -9.43 -2.65 -17.86
N LYS A 64 -8.15 -2.26 -17.77
CA LYS A 64 -7.41 -1.56 -18.83
C LYS A 64 -6.86 -2.48 -19.93
N GLY A 65 -7.04 -3.80 -19.80
CA GLY A 65 -6.55 -4.78 -20.76
C GLY A 65 -5.09 -5.21 -20.54
N PHE A 66 -4.50 -4.86 -19.38
CA PHE A 66 -3.11 -5.15 -19.05
C PHE A 66 -2.97 -6.14 -17.88
N GLY A 67 -3.99 -6.97 -17.66
CA GLY A 67 -3.97 -8.00 -16.62
C GLY A 67 -2.76 -8.94 -16.75
N ASP A 68 -2.41 -9.38 -17.96
CA ASP A 68 -1.29 -10.31 -18.14
C ASP A 68 0.10 -9.63 -18.04
N ALA A 69 0.15 -8.30 -17.92
CA ALA A 69 1.41 -7.55 -17.84
C ALA A 69 2.07 -7.66 -16.45
N ILE A 70 1.33 -8.10 -15.43
CA ILE A 70 1.83 -8.24 -14.06
C ILE A 70 2.01 -9.74 -13.79
N PRO A 71 3.25 -10.25 -13.65
CA PRO A 71 3.49 -11.68 -13.44
C PRO A 71 2.77 -12.21 -12.21
N LYS A 72 2.11 -13.37 -12.34
CA LYS A 72 1.37 -13.99 -11.24
C LYS A 72 2.23 -14.20 -9.99
N ASP A 73 3.46 -14.70 -10.15
CA ASP A 73 4.38 -14.92 -9.03
C ASP A 73 4.71 -13.63 -8.27
N LEU A 74 4.72 -12.48 -8.96
CA LEU A 74 4.92 -11.18 -8.33
C LEU A 74 3.69 -10.75 -7.53
N ARG A 75 2.48 -11.00 -8.05
CA ARG A 75 1.21 -10.75 -7.33
C ARG A 75 1.16 -11.59 -6.05
N ASP A 76 1.34 -12.89 -6.20
CA ASP A 76 1.27 -13.86 -5.10
C ASP A 76 2.32 -13.53 -4.02
N ARG A 77 3.52 -13.06 -4.41
CA ARG A 77 4.55 -12.59 -3.48
C ARG A 77 4.11 -11.35 -2.69
N ILE A 78 3.58 -10.35 -3.37
CA ILE A 78 3.18 -9.07 -2.75
C ILE A 78 1.99 -9.28 -1.81
N GLU A 79 0.94 -9.95 -2.29
CA GLU A 79 -0.23 -10.29 -1.49
C GLU A 79 0.12 -11.21 -0.33
N GLY A 80 0.97 -12.21 -0.59
CA GLY A 80 1.46 -13.13 0.43
C GLY A 80 2.27 -12.45 1.53
N ALA A 81 2.82 -11.26 1.28
CA ALA A 81 3.51 -10.42 2.26
C ALA A 81 2.58 -9.44 2.97
N GLY A 82 1.26 -9.49 2.73
CA GLY A 82 0.28 -8.52 3.24
C GLY A 82 0.49 -7.12 2.69
N SER A 83 1.16 -7.01 1.54
CA SER A 83 1.44 -5.74 0.89
C SER A 83 0.42 -5.49 -0.22
N THR A 84 0.19 -4.22 -0.55
CA THR A 84 -0.72 -3.80 -1.60
C THR A 84 0.06 -3.58 -2.89
N LEU A 85 -0.39 -4.21 -3.97
CA LEU A 85 0.11 -3.96 -5.32
C LEU A 85 -0.63 -2.78 -5.95
N VAL A 86 0.12 -1.79 -6.42
CA VAL A 86 -0.41 -0.67 -7.22
C VAL A 86 0.33 -0.60 -8.55
N ALA A 87 -0.39 -0.79 -9.65
CA ALA A 87 0.16 -0.65 -10.99
C ALA A 87 0.10 0.81 -11.46
N VAL A 88 1.05 1.20 -12.29
CA VAL A 88 1.07 2.48 -13.00
C VAL A 88 1.32 2.24 -14.47
N GLY A 89 0.60 2.95 -15.34
CA GLY A 89 0.66 2.72 -16.77
C GLY A 89 0.14 3.89 -17.59
N ASP A 90 0.17 3.69 -18.90
CA ASP A 90 -0.42 4.56 -19.91
C ASP A 90 -1.25 3.72 -20.89
N ASP A 91 -1.65 4.31 -22.02
CA ASP A 91 -2.42 3.64 -23.07
C ASP A 91 -1.65 2.51 -23.78
N THR A 92 -0.34 2.40 -23.57
CA THR A 92 0.52 1.35 -24.17
C THR A 92 0.76 0.17 -23.24
N GLY A 93 0.60 0.35 -21.92
CA GLY A 93 0.73 -0.74 -20.96
C GLY A 93 1.10 -0.31 -19.55
N VAL A 94 1.37 -1.33 -18.72
CA VAL A 94 1.94 -1.16 -17.38
C VAL A 94 3.39 -0.70 -17.52
N THR A 95 3.71 0.46 -16.96
CA THR A 95 5.07 1.05 -16.95
C THR A 95 5.80 0.78 -15.63
N GLY A 96 5.08 0.37 -14.59
CA GLY A 96 5.68 0.01 -13.32
C GLY A 96 4.67 -0.49 -12.29
N ILE A 97 5.22 -1.01 -11.20
CA ILE A 97 4.45 -1.53 -10.06
C ILE A 97 5.05 -0.93 -8.78
N LEU A 98 4.18 -0.57 -7.86
CA LEU A 98 4.51 -0.12 -6.51
C LEU A 98 3.98 -1.16 -5.51
N GLU A 99 4.87 -1.66 -4.65
CA GLU A 99 4.52 -2.47 -3.49
C GLU A 99 4.41 -1.54 -2.29
N LEU A 100 3.21 -1.40 -1.73
CA LEU A 100 2.96 -0.62 -0.53
C LEU A 100 2.76 -1.53 0.67
N ARG A 101 3.41 -1.20 1.78
CA ARG A 101 3.30 -1.92 3.03
C ARG A 101 3.20 -0.94 4.20
N ASP A 102 2.30 -1.22 5.12
CA ASP A 102 2.25 -0.49 6.38
C ASP A 102 3.51 -0.76 7.19
N ARG A 103 4.12 0.32 7.68
CA ARG A 103 5.26 0.22 8.59
C ARG A 103 4.75 0.16 10.01
N ILE A 104 5.33 -0.75 10.78
CA ILE A 104 5.20 -0.73 12.23
C ILE A 104 5.73 0.60 12.75
N ARG A 105 4.98 1.22 13.67
CA ARG A 105 5.42 2.46 14.27
C ARG A 105 6.74 2.24 15.02
N PRO A 106 7.74 3.13 14.90
CA PRO A 106 9.04 2.95 15.54
C PRO A 106 8.98 2.76 17.06
N ASP A 107 7.96 3.34 17.70
CA ASP A 107 7.74 3.28 19.15
C ASP A 107 6.90 2.08 19.61
N ALA A 108 6.29 1.32 18.69
CA ALA A 108 5.35 0.24 19.03
C ALA A 108 6.00 -0.81 19.95
N LYS A 109 7.22 -1.25 19.63
CA LYS A 109 7.97 -2.21 20.45
C LYS A 109 8.24 -1.68 21.86
N GLY A 110 8.59 -0.39 21.97
CA GLY A 110 8.84 0.25 23.27
C GLY A 110 7.57 0.33 24.12
N ILE A 111 6.44 0.66 23.50
CA ILE A 111 5.13 0.72 24.16
C ILE A 111 4.71 -0.66 24.67
N VAL A 112 4.83 -1.71 23.85
CA VAL A 112 4.49 -3.08 24.25
C VAL A 112 5.33 -3.52 25.45
N ALA A 113 6.64 -3.30 25.40
CA ALA A 113 7.54 -3.61 26.51
C ALA A 113 7.19 -2.84 27.79
N GLN A 114 6.79 -1.56 27.67
CA GLN A 114 6.38 -0.74 28.80
C GLN A 114 5.08 -1.26 29.45
N LEU A 115 4.12 -1.72 28.65
CA LEU A 115 2.88 -2.32 29.15
C LEU A 115 3.16 -3.62 29.91
N HIS A 116 4.02 -4.49 29.38
CA HIS A 116 4.48 -5.68 30.11
C HIS A 116 5.17 -5.33 31.42
N ALA A 117 6.04 -4.31 31.42
CA ALA A 117 6.71 -3.83 32.63
C ALA A 117 5.73 -3.27 33.68
N GLN A 118 4.54 -2.81 33.27
CA GLN A 118 3.47 -2.37 34.16
C GLN A 118 2.57 -3.52 34.65
N GLY A 119 2.90 -4.77 34.31
CA GLY A 119 2.20 -5.97 34.79
C GLY A 119 1.06 -6.43 33.90
N VAL A 120 0.89 -5.85 32.70
CA VAL A 120 0.00 -6.43 31.68
C VAL A 120 0.62 -7.76 31.25
N LYS A 121 -0.09 -8.86 31.46
CA LYS A 121 0.45 -10.21 31.20
C LYS A 121 0.26 -10.67 29.76
N THR A 122 -0.78 -10.14 29.09
CA THR A 122 -1.20 -10.61 27.78
C THR A 122 -1.70 -9.41 26.99
N ILE A 123 -1.08 -9.18 25.83
CA ILE A 123 -1.49 -8.21 24.83
C ILE A 123 -1.93 -9.00 23.60
N VAL A 124 -3.15 -8.73 23.14
CA VAL A 124 -3.77 -9.42 22.00
C VAL A 124 -3.91 -8.43 20.84
N MET A 125 -3.37 -8.77 19.67
CA MET A 125 -3.62 -8.03 18.42
C MET A 125 -4.92 -8.55 17.78
N LEU A 126 -5.85 -7.63 17.51
CA LEU A 126 -7.05 -7.89 16.73
C LEU A 126 -6.90 -7.20 15.37
N THR A 127 -6.88 -7.96 14.28
CA THR A 127 -6.76 -7.40 12.93
C THR A 127 -7.64 -8.14 11.92
N GLY A 128 -8.01 -7.41 10.86
CA GLY A 128 -8.65 -7.99 9.67
C GLY A 128 -7.63 -8.49 8.64
N ASP A 129 -6.33 -8.25 8.86
CA ASP A 129 -5.26 -8.72 7.97
C ASP A 129 -5.12 -10.23 8.03
N ASN A 130 -4.48 -10.80 7.01
CA ASN A 130 -4.18 -12.24 6.99
C ASN A 130 -3.27 -12.65 8.14
N GLU A 131 -3.37 -13.92 8.54
CA GLU A 131 -2.67 -14.45 9.71
C GLU A 131 -1.15 -14.32 9.62
N ARG A 132 -0.57 -14.52 8.43
CA ARG A 132 0.88 -14.43 8.22
C ARG A 132 1.42 -13.04 8.53
N THR A 133 0.73 -12.01 8.03
CA THR A 133 1.13 -10.61 8.21
C THR A 133 0.98 -10.20 9.67
N ALA A 134 -0.15 -10.55 10.28
CA ALA A 134 -0.43 -10.25 11.67
C ALA A 134 0.59 -10.88 12.63
N ARG A 135 0.94 -12.16 12.41
CA ARG A 135 1.97 -12.86 13.21
C ARG A 135 3.36 -12.25 13.05
N ALA A 136 3.73 -11.84 11.83
CA ALA A 136 5.01 -11.18 11.59
C ALA A 136 5.10 -9.85 12.35
N VAL A 137 4.04 -9.04 12.33
CA VAL A 137 3.96 -7.79 13.09
C VAL A 137 4.05 -8.06 14.59
N ALA A 138 3.26 -9.00 15.11
CA ALA A 138 3.24 -9.35 16.53
C ALA A 138 4.61 -9.79 17.04
N ALA A 139 5.32 -10.63 16.28
CA ALA A 139 6.68 -11.07 16.61
C ALA A 139 7.68 -9.90 16.65
N GLU A 140 7.55 -8.92 15.75
CA GLU A 140 8.45 -7.77 15.69
C GLU A 140 8.30 -6.83 16.90
N VAL A 141 7.06 -6.62 17.38
CA VAL A 141 6.78 -5.70 18.50
C VAL A 141 6.67 -6.38 19.86
N GLY A 142 6.58 -7.70 19.92
CA GLY A 142 6.48 -8.47 21.17
C GLY A 142 5.05 -8.67 21.68
N ILE A 143 4.07 -8.78 20.79
CA ILE A 143 2.67 -9.07 21.16
C ILE A 143 2.48 -10.57 21.39
N ASP A 144 1.71 -10.92 22.43
CA ASP A 144 1.58 -12.29 22.93
C ASP A 144 0.62 -13.15 22.09
N GLU A 145 -0.50 -12.58 21.68
CA GLU A 145 -1.55 -13.29 20.94
C GLU A 145 -2.03 -12.51 19.71
N VAL A 146 -2.43 -13.24 18.67
CA VAL A 146 -2.94 -12.66 17.42
C VAL A 146 -4.27 -13.29 17.07
N ARG A 147 -5.26 -12.45 16.80
CA ARG A 147 -6.52 -12.82 16.14
C ARG A 147 -6.61 -12.05 14.81
N ALA A 148 -6.38 -12.78 13.73
CA ALA A 148 -6.32 -12.27 12.38
C ALA A 148 -7.60 -12.58 11.60
N GLU A 149 -7.75 -11.99 10.41
CA GLU A 149 -8.89 -12.22 9.50
C GLU A 149 -10.26 -11.92 10.12
N LEU A 150 -10.28 -11.03 11.13
CA LEU A 150 -11.51 -10.63 11.81
C LEU A 150 -12.35 -9.68 10.96
N LEU A 151 -13.63 -10.01 10.82
CA LEU A 151 -14.66 -9.10 10.31
C LEU A 151 -14.88 -7.93 11.29
N PRO A 152 -15.41 -6.77 10.84
CA PRO A 152 -15.65 -5.61 11.70
C PRO A 152 -16.46 -5.92 12.96
N GLU A 153 -17.41 -6.84 12.88
CA GLU A 153 -18.28 -7.26 13.99
C GLU A 153 -17.59 -8.20 14.99
N ALA A 154 -16.40 -8.71 14.62
CA ALA A 154 -15.58 -9.64 15.40
C ALA A 154 -14.29 -9.00 15.95
N LYS A 155 -14.07 -7.71 15.68
CA LYS A 155 -13.03 -6.89 16.32
C LYS A 155 -13.54 -6.31 17.63
#